data_AF-A0A7W1FUB0-F1
#
_entry.id   AF-A0A7W1FUB0-F1
#
_cell.length_a   1.000
_cell.length_b   1.000
_cell.length_c   1.000
_cell.angle_alpha   90.00
_cell.angle_beta   90.00
_cell.angle_gamma   90.00
#
_symmetry.space_group_name_H-M   'P 1'
#
loop_
_entity.id
_entity.type
_entity.pdbx_description
1 polymer ?
#
loop_
_entity_poly.entity_id
_entity_poly.type
_entity_poly.pdbx_seq_one_letter_code
_entity_poly.pdbx_strand_id
1 'polypeptide(L)'
;GDLEGANLAFTATDSREVNAAVAGEAKERGIPINVADRPSEGDFAVPSTLRRGGLQVAVSTGGASPTLARRIRSELEESFGPEWAAVVEEFDTARRSGGAPDQAFEEEVSRCLSRLRG
;
A
#
# COMPACT_ATOMS: atom_id res chain seq x y z
N GLY A 1 11.89 18.11 19.98
CA GLY A 1 11.68 19.03 18.87
C GLY A 1 10.31 18.73 18.32
N ASP A 2 10.15 18.87 17.02
CA ASP A 2 8.84 18.77 16.36
C ASP A 2 8.32 17.32 16.30
N LEU A 3 9.19 16.33 16.55
CA LEU A 3 8.86 14.91 16.57
C LEU A 3 8.50 14.36 17.96
N GLU A 4 8.30 15.21 18.97
CA GLU A 4 7.90 14.76 20.31
C GLU A 4 6.55 14.03 20.27
N GLY A 5 6.51 12.78 20.74
CA GLY A 5 5.31 11.94 20.74
C GLY A 5 4.89 11.34 19.38
N ALA A 6 5.65 11.58 18.30
CA ALA A 6 5.32 11.01 16.99
C ALA A 6 5.69 9.52 16.90
N ASN A 7 4.86 8.74 16.21
CA ASN A 7 5.14 7.32 15.92
C ASN A 7 5.76 7.10 14.52
N LEU A 8 5.63 8.07 13.63
CA LEU A 8 6.05 8.01 12.24
C LEU A 8 6.26 9.45 11.73
N ALA A 9 7.26 9.67 10.89
CA ALA A 9 7.53 10.98 10.30
C ALA A 9 7.61 10.93 8.77
N PHE A 10 7.26 12.06 8.13
CA PHE A 10 7.43 12.27 6.70
C PHE A 10 8.06 13.65 6.48
N THR A 11 9.04 13.73 5.58
CA THR A 11 9.54 15.00 5.06
C THR A 11 9.23 15.10 3.58
N ALA A 12 8.49 16.14 3.22
CA ALA A 12 8.05 16.40 1.85
C ALA A 12 8.10 17.90 1.53
N THR A 13 9.16 18.57 2.01
CA THR A 13 9.39 19.99 1.73
C THR A 13 10.48 20.15 0.66
N ASP A 14 10.50 21.31 0.00
CA ASP A 14 11.56 21.66 -0.95
C ASP A 14 12.88 22.08 -0.27
N SER A 15 12.91 22.17 1.06
CA SER A 15 14.11 22.53 1.82
C SER A 15 14.87 21.29 2.29
N ARG A 16 16.02 21.05 1.69
CA ARG A 16 16.90 19.94 2.07
C ARG A 16 17.38 20.05 3.52
N GLU A 17 17.66 21.26 3.97
CA GLU A 17 18.14 21.52 5.34
C GLU A 17 17.08 21.12 6.37
N VAL A 18 15.81 21.45 6.10
CA VAL A 18 14.68 21.05 6.93
C VAL A 18 14.49 19.54 6.91
N ASN A 19 14.49 18.91 5.72
CA ASN A 19 14.31 17.46 5.61
C ASN A 19 15.43 16.71 6.38
N ALA A 20 16.68 17.15 6.26
CA ALA A 20 17.82 16.54 6.96
C ALA A 20 17.76 16.75 8.48
N ALA A 21 17.33 17.92 8.96
CA ALA A 21 17.17 18.18 10.39
C ALA A 21 16.10 17.27 11.00
N VAL A 22 14.95 17.12 10.34
CA VAL A 22 13.88 16.23 10.80
C VAL A 22 14.31 14.75 10.74
N ALA A 23 15.03 14.34 9.68
CA ALA A 23 15.58 12.98 9.59
C ALA A 23 16.60 12.69 10.71
N GLY A 24 17.43 13.67 11.06
CA GLY A 24 18.35 13.58 12.20
C GLY A 24 17.61 13.40 13.52
N GLU A 25 16.62 14.25 13.81
CA GLU A 25 15.80 14.14 15.02
C GLU A 25 15.06 12.79 15.07
N ALA A 26 14.51 12.32 13.95
CA ALA A 26 13.80 11.04 13.86
C ALA A 26 14.72 9.87 14.21
N LYS A 27 15.94 9.88 13.67
CA LYS A 27 16.96 8.87 13.95
C LYS A 27 17.38 8.85 15.42
N GLU A 28 17.59 10.01 16.02
CA GLU A 28 17.94 10.12 17.46
C GLU A 28 16.83 9.56 18.36
N ARG A 29 15.57 9.68 17.94
CA ARG A 29 14.39 9.23 18.69
C ARG A 29 13.92 7.82 18.34
N GLY A 30 14.51 7.17 17.34
CA GLY A 30 14.04 5.87 16.84
C GLY A 30 12.66 5.92 16.18
N ILE A 31 12.28 7.07 15.63
CA ILE A 31 11.02 7.26 14.92
C ILE A 31 11.26 6.93 13.45
N PRO A 32 10.53 5.97 12.84
CA PRO A 32 10.69 5.68 11.42
C PRO A 32 10.32 6.91 10.58
N ILE A 33 11.16 7.27 9.61
CA ILE A 33 10.94 8.43 8.75
C ILE A 33 10.96 8.07 7.26
N ASN A 34 10.05 8.67 6.50
CA ASN A 34 10.13 8.69 5.04
C ASN A 34 10.58 10.06 4.55
N VAL A 35 11.67 10.07 3.79
CA VAL A 35 12.18 11.27 3.12
C VAL A 35 11.79 11.21 1.65
N ALA A 36 10.78 12.00 1.26
CA ALA A 36 10.07 11.84 -0.01
C ALA A 36 10.96 12.02 -1.24
N ASP A 37 11.91 12.97 -1.19
CA ASP A 37 12.82 13.29 -2.28
C ASP A 37 14.11 12.46 -2.26
N ARG A 38 14.44 11.83 -1.13
CA ARG A 38 15.65 11.02 -0.94
C ARG A 38 15.38 9.75 -0.13
N PRO A 39 14.89 8.68 -0.79
CA PRO A 39 14.60 7.41 -0.13
C PRO A 39 15.78 6.82 0.67
N SER A 40 17.02 7.12 0.28
CA SER A 40 18.23 6.67 1.00
C SER A 40 18.44 7.33 2.37
N GLU A 41 17.78 8.46 2.62
CA GLU A 41 17.84 9.21 3.89
C GLU A 41 16.67 8.85 4.82
N GLY A 42 15.76 7.96 4.39
CA GLY A 42 14.62 7.47 5.20
C GLY A 42 14.67 5.96 5.49
N ASP A 43 13.82 5.52 6.41
CA ASP A 43 13.72 4.13 6.87
C ASP A 43 12.73 3.29 6.07
N PHE A 44 11.76 3.93 5.40
CA PHE A 44 10.74 3.25 4.62
C PHE A 44 10.33 4.03 3.37
N ALA A 45 9.74 3.33 2.42
CA ALA A 45 9.15 3.89 1.21
C ALA A 45 7.64 3.67 1.19
N VAL A 46 6.90 4.61 0.61
CA VAL A 46 5.47 4.46 0.35
C VAL A 46 5.29 3.68 -0.96
N PRO A 47 4.64 2.50 -0.95
CA PRO A 47 4.47 1.69 -2.15
C PRO A 47 3.43 2.29 -3.10
N SER A 48 3.44 1.86 -4.37
CA SER A 48 2.33 2.12 -5.28
C SER A 48 1.15 1.22 -4.90
N THR A 49 0.00 1.80 -4.56
CA THR A 49 -1.17 1.05 -4.11
C THR A 49 -2.36 1.19 -5.05
N LEU A 50 -3.15 0.13 -5.18
CA LEU A 50 -4.53 0.18 -5.70
C LEU A 50 -5.50 -0.33 -4.62
N ARG A 51 -6.74 0.18 -4.63
CA ARG A 51 -7.79 -0.18 -3.66
C ARG A 51 -9.11 -0.44 -4.39
N ARG A 52 -9.84 -1.48 -3.94
CA ARG A 52 -11.22 -1.80 -4.34
C ARG A 52 -12.00 -2.18 -3.09
N GLY A 53 -12.73 -1.23 -2.50
CA GLY A 53 -13.37 -1.44 -1.20
C GLY A 53 -12.36 -1.95 -0.16
N GLY A 54 -12.60 -3.16 0.38
CA GLY A 54 -11.70 -3.83 1.31
C GLY A 54 -10.42 -4.43 0.70
N LEU A 55 -10.35 -4.62 -0.62
CA LEU A 55 -9.13 -5.10 -1.28
C LEU A 55 -8.08 -3.99 -1.38
N GLN A 56 -6.85 -4.29 -1.00
CA GLN A 56 -5.68 -3.44 -1.21
C GLN A 56 -4.53 -4.26 -1.77
N VAL A 57 -3.91 -3.77 -2.85
CA VAL A 57 -2.66 -4.33 -3.40
C VAL A 57 -1.59 -3.26 -3.33
N ALA A 58 -0.43 -3.61 -2.79
CA ALA A 58 0.72 -2.73 -2.68
C ALA A 58 1.90 -3.31 -3.49
N VAL A 59 2.45 -2.49 -4.39
CA VAL A 59 3.60 -2.82 -5.23
C VAL A 59 4.79 -1.98 -4.80
N SER A 60 5.90 -2.63 -4.47
CA SER A 60 7.16 -2.00 -4.11
C SER A 60 8.32 -2.67 -4.84
N THR A 61 9.32 -1.87 -5.20
CA THR A 61 10.61 -2.33 -5.73
C THR A 61 11.74 -2.11 -4.72
N GLY A 62 11.42 -1.87 -3.44
CA GLY A 62 12.42 -1.53 -2.42
C GLY A 62 13.15 -0.21 -2.71
N GLY A 63 12.53 0.70 -3.45
CA GLY A 63 13.12 1.97 -3.88
C GLY A 63 13.95 1.89 -5.18
N ALA A 64 14.19 0.69 -5.73
CA ALA A 64 15.01 0.53 -6.93
C ALA A 64 14.40 1.19 -8.18
N SER A 65 13.07 1.21 -8.30
CA SER A 65 12.39 1.87 -9.41
C SER A 65 10.93 2.21 -9.05
N PRO A 66 10.64 3.46 -8.64
CA PRO A 66 9.27 3.94 -8.42
C PRO A 66 8.40 3.84 -9.69
N THR A 67 9.00 4.12 -10.84
CA THR A 67 8.32 4.05 -12.14
C THR A 67 7.88 2.63 -12.47
N LEU A 68 8.73 1.62 -12.24
CA LEU A 68 8.35 0.23 -12.45
C LEU A 68 7.24 -0.22 -11.49
N ALA A 69 7.34 0.16 -10.20
CA ALA A 69 6.30 -0.14 -9.23
C ALA A 69 4.94 0.45 -9.65
N ARG A 70 4.94 1.69 -10.15
CA ARG A 70 3.73 2.34 -10.68
C ARG A 70 3.18 1.60 -11.90
N ARG A 71 4.04 1.21 -12.85
CA ARG A 71 3.62 0.49 -14.06
C ARG A 71 2.98 -0.85 -13.71
N ILE A 72 3.64 -1.67 -12.88
CA ILE A 72 3.07 -2.95 -12.42
C ILE A 72 1.73 -2.73 -11.72
N ARG A 73 1.64 -1.72 -10.84
CA ARG A 73 0.37 -1.38 -10.18
C ARG A 73 -0.73 -1.05 -11.20
N SER A 74 -0.41 -0.32 -12.27
CA SER A 74 -1.39 0.02 -13.31
C SER A 74 -1.89 -1.22 -14.08
N GLU A 75 -1.01 -2.16 -14.44
CA GLU A 75 -1.42 -3.42 -15.07
C GLU A 75 -2.34 -4.24 -14.13
N LEU A 76 -2.02 -4.27 -12.83
CA LEU A 76 -2.87 -4.91 -11.82
C LEU A 76 -4.20 -4.17 -11.64
N GLU A 77 -4.23 -2.85 -11.86
CA GLU A 77 -5.44 -2.05 -11.72
C GLU A 77 -6.50 -2.40 -12.77
N GLU A 78 -6.07 -2.79 -13.97
CA GLU A 78 -6.94 -3.33 -15.04
C GLU A 78 -7.43 -4.74 -14.71
N SER A 79 -6.58 -5.53 -14.08
CA SER A 79 -6.86 -6.91 -13.69
C SER A 79 -7.79 -7.03 -12.47
N PHE A 80 -7.70 -6.08 -11.55
CA PHE A 80 -8.54 -5.97 -10.35
C PHE A 80 -9.57 -4.85 -10.53
N GLY A 81 -10.66 -5.15 -11.25
CA GLY A 81 -11.76 -4.21 -11.45
C GLY A 81 -12.57 -3.88 -10.18
N PRO A 82 -13.57 -2.99 -10.28
CA PRO A 82 -14.45 -2.60 -9.18
C PRO A 82 -15.18 -3.75 -8.48
N GLU A 83 -15.46 -4.84 -9.19
CA GLU A 83 -16.16 -6.03 -8.69
C GLU A 83 -15.48 -6.65 -7.45
N TRP A 84 -14.16 -6.49 -7.32
CA TRP A 84 -13.42 -7.00 -6.17
C TRP A 84 -13.79 -6.35 -4.84
N ALA A 85 -14.41 -5.15 -4.87
CA ALA A 85 -14.92 -4.53 -3.65
C ALA A 85 -16.05 -5.37 -3.02
N ALA A 86 -17.03 -5.78 -3.84
CA ALA A 86 -18.14 -6.63 -3.41
C ALA A 86 -17.65 -8.02 -2.99
N VAL A 87 -16.66 -8.55 -3.70
CA VAL A 87 -16.07 -9.85 -3.36
C VAL A 87 -15.51 -9.85 -1.94
N VAL A 88 -14.71 -8.84 -1.57
CA VAL A 88 -14.14 -8.76 -0.23
C VAL A 88 -15.21 -8.51 0.83
N GLU A 89 -16.25 -7.72 0.51
CA GLU A 89 -17.36 -7.46 1.42
C GLU A 89 -18.16 -8.73 1.75
N GLU A 90 -18.40 -9.60 0.76
CA GLU A 90 -19.09 -10.88 0.95
C GLU A 90 -18.29 -11.82 1.86
N PHE A 91 -16.98 -11.97 1.59
CA PHE A 91 -16.10 -12.76 2.45
C PHE A 91 -16.05 -12.22 3.89
N ASP A 92 -16.01 -10.90 4.06
CA ASP A 92 -16.01 -10.29 5.39
C ASP A 92 -17.35 -10.50 6.12
N THR A 93 -18.47 -10.43 5.40
CA THR A 93 -19.80 -10.70 5.94
C THR A 93 -19.94 -12.16 6.37
N ALA A 94 -19.54 -13.11 5.53
CA ALA A 94 -19.54 -14.54 5.86
C ALA A 94 -18.68 -14.83 7.10
N ARG A 95 -17.47 -14.27 7.15
CA ARG A 95 -16.56 -14.40 8.31
C ARG A 95 -17.20 -13.86 9.60
N ARG A 96 -17.89 -12.72 9.53
CA ARG A 96 -18.56 -12.10 10.70
C ARG A 96 -19.79 -12.86 11.16
N SER A 97 -20.52 -13.51 10.25
CA SER A 97 -21.70 -14.31 10.56
C SER A 97 -21.39 -15.77 10.93
N GLY A 98 -20.13 -16.19 10.81
CA GLY A 98 -19.69 -17.57 11.05
C GLY A 98 -20.06 -18.55 9.93
N GLY A 99 -20.45 -18.01 8.77
CA GLY A 99 -20.76 -18.77 7.56
C GLY A 99 -19.57 -18.84 6.59
N ALA A 100 -19.81 -19.45 5.45
CA ALA A 100 -18.96 -19.36 4.26
C ALA A 100 -19.79 -18.78 3.11
N PRO A 101 -19.17 -18.12 2.12
CA PRO A 101 -19.87 -17.77 0.91
C PRO A 101 -20.45 -19.03 0.24
N ASP A 102 -21.51 -18.85 -0.55
CA ASP A 102 -22.08 -19.98 -1.27
C ASP A 102 -21.18 -20.44 -2.42
N GLN A 103 -21.46 -21.65 -2.92
CA GLN A 103 -20.67 -22.28 -3.99
C GLN A 103 -20.69 -21.45 -5.29
N ALA A 104 -21.81 -20.78 -5.59
CA ALA A 104 -21.93 -20.00 -6.82
C ALA A 104 -20.99 -18.78 -6.79
N PHE A 105 -20.87 -18.14 -5.64
CA PHE A 105 -19.93 -17.05 -5.42
C PHE A 105 -18.47 -17.53 -5.48
N GLU A 106 -18.13 -18.67 -4.87
CA GLU A 106 -16.76 -19.22 -4.97
C GLU A 106 -16.36 -19.56 -6.42
N GLU A 107 -17.30 -20.04 -7.23
CA GLU A 107 -17.10 -20.29 -8.66
C GLU A 107 -16.88 -19.00 -9.46
N GLU A 108 -17.59 -17.92 -9.12
CA GLU A 108 -17.39 -16.59 -9.70
C GLU A 108 -16.01 -16.02 -9.36
N VAL A 109 -15.60 -16.10 -8.09
CA VAL A 109 -14.26 -15.68 -7.65
C VAL A 109 -13.18 -16.47 -8.39
N SER A 110 -13.34 -17.79 -8.51
CA SER A 110 -12.41 -18.64 -9.25
C SER A 110 -12.29 -18.25 -10.72
N ARG A 111 -13.41 -17.88 -11.36
CA ARG A 111 -13.45 -17.37 -12.74
C ARG A 111 -12.76 -16.01 -12.88
N CYS A 112 -12.90 -15.11 -11.92
CA CYS A 112 -12.18 -13.84 -11.91
C CYS A 112 -10.67 -14.06 -11.73
N LEU A 113 -10.27 -14.96 -10.82
CA LEU A 113 -8.87 -15.31 -10.62
C LEU A 113 -8.23 -16.01 -11.83
N SER A 114 -8.98 -16.80 -12.59
CA SER A 114 -8.43 -17.46 -13.78
C SER A 114 -8.04 -16.46 -14.87
N ARG A 115 -8.68 -15.28 -14.93
CA ARG A 115 -8.31 -14.20 -15.86
C ARG A 115 -6.96 -13.57 -15.53
N LEU A 116 -6.48 -13.70 -14.30
CA LEU A 116 -5.17 -13.21 -13.85
C LEU A 116 -4.01 -14.12 -14.29
N ARG A 117 -4.30 -15.34 -14.76
CA ARG A 117 -3.30 -16.36 -15.16
C ARG A 117 -2.98 -16.36 -16.66
N GLY A 118 -3.41 -15.32 -17.38
CA GLY A 118 -3.21 -15.16 -18.83
C GLY A 118 -1.76 -15.22 -19.26
#